data_AF-A0A4Y2WW93-F1
#
_entry.id   AF-A0A4Y2WW93-F1
#
_cell.length_a   1.000
_cell.length_b   1.000
_cell.length_c   1.000
_cell.angle_alpha   90.00
_cell.angle_beta   90.00
_cell.angle_gamma   90.00
#
_symmetry.space_group_name_H-M   'P 1'
#
loop_
_entity.id
_entity.type
_entity.pdbx_description
1 polymer ?
#
loop_
_entity_poly.entity_id
_entity_poly.type
_entity_poly.pdbx_seq_one_letter_code
_entity_poly.pdbx_strand_id
1 'polypeptide(L)'
;MVWSDGTRLTRDVASFSRVNLPKRFVQDMACFREVTEAENKEQSCTDYSDSVRTHLQSRIDLKLEKMQDYVGRNPIYKCLDVLADMNCYVSKYNDKCGSRAKDTALEIIEKGASLDVQCPEAIRIDMMELVDAWKSISKKGVFIRELILSDI
;
A
#
# COMPACT_ATOMS: atom_id res chain seq x y z
N MET A 1 -5.43 3.68 -11.55
CA MET A 1 -5.65 4.98 -10.89
C MET A 1 -4.52 5.23 -9.88
N VAL A 2 -4.32 6.45 -9.35
CA VAL A 2 -3.19 6.78 -8.45
C VAL A 2 -3.66 6.72 -6.98
N TRP A 3 -2.96 5.99 -6.11
CA TRP A 3 -3.29 5.84 -4.69
C TRP A 3 -2.94 7.10 -3.87
N SER A 4 -3.90 7.90 -3.42
CA SER A 4 -3.58 9.11 -2.63
C SER A 4 -3.65 8.93 -1.12
N ASP A 5 -4.42 7.94 -0.65
CA ASP A 5 -4.76 7.67 0.75
C ASP A 5 -5.85 6.56 0.81
N GLY A 6 -6.03 5.86 1.93
CA GLY A 6 -7.07 4.83 2.00
C GLY A 6 -8.50 5.33 2.16
N THR A 7 -8.73 6.65 2.26
CA THR A 7 -10.08 7.21 2.04
C THR A 7 -10.57 6.98 0.60
N ARG A 8 -9.66 6.69 -0.34
CA ARG A 8 -10.00 6.33 -1.72
C ARG A 8 -10.47 4.89 -1.88
N LEU A 9 -10.05 3.94 -1.05
CA LEU A 9 -10.52 2.54 -1.15
C LEU A 9 -12.04 2.40 -1.04
N THR A 10 -12.71 3.24 -0.26
CA THR A 10 -14.19 3.25 -0.14
C THR A 10 -14.88 4.13 -1.18
N ARG A 11 -14.23 5.19 -1.65
CA ARG A 11 -14.76 6.12 -2.66
C ARG A 11 -14.64 5.56 -4.08
N ASP A 12 -13.58 4.80 -4.35
CA ASP A 12 -13.25 4.22 -5.64
C ASP A 12 -14.10 2.97 -5.96
N VAL A 13 -14.79 2.43 -4.97
CA VAL A 13 -15.84 1.40 -5.15
C VAL A 13 -16.92 1.89 -6.12
N ALA A 14 -17.24 3.20 -6.10
CA ALA A 14 -18.26 3.77 -6.98
C ALA A 14 -17.80 3.86 -8.44
N SER A 15 -16.50 4.04 -8.71
CA SER A 15 -15.91 4.04 -10.05
C SER A 15 -15.60 2.62 -10.56
N PHE A 16 -15.48 1.65 -9.65
CA PHE A 16 -15.33 0.22 -9.94
C PHE A 16 -16.56 -0.44 -10.56
N SER A 17 -17.67 0.27 -10.74
CA SER A 17 -18.85 -0.22 -11.48
C SER A 17 -18.56 -0.64 -12.94
N ARG A 18 -17.33 -0.41 -13.45
CA ARG A 18 -16.87 -0.87 -14.78
C ARG A 18 -15.86 -2.02 -14.76
N VAL A 19 -15.29 -2.37 -13.61
CA VAL A 19 -14.29 -3.45 -13.45
C VAL A 19 -14.92 -4.49 -12.55
N ASN A 20 -15.07 -5.74 -13.00
CA ASN A 20 -15.68 -6.83 -12.24
C ASN A 20 -15.25 -6.81 -10.76
N LEU A 21 -16.09 -6.19 -9.91
CA LEU A 21 -15.89 -6.18 -8.47
C LEU A 21 -15.87 -7.63 -8.02
N PRO A 22 -14.92 -8.04 -7.17
CA PRO A 22 -14.91 -9.40 -6.66
C PRO A 22 -16.28 -9.68 -6.04
N LYS A 23 -16.94 -10.81 -6.35
CA LYS A 23 -18.26 -11.14 -5.76
C LYS A 23 -18.26 -11.07 -4.22
N ARG A 24 -17.07 -11.24 -3.61
CA ARG A 24 -16.80 -11.18 -2.17
C ARG A 24 -16.79 -9.75 -1.62
N PHE A 25 -16.53 -8.75 -2.46
CA PHE A 25 -16.48 -7.35 -2.05
C PHE A 25 -17.78 -6.87 -1.40
N VAL A 26 -18.94 -7.21 -1.96
CA VAL A 26 -20.24 -6.81 -1.39
C VAL A 26 -20.42 -7.33 0.04
N GLN A 27 -19.85 -8.50 0.34
CA GLN A 27 -19.91 -9.10 1.68
C GLN A 27 -18.97 -8.42 2.67
N ASP A 28 -17.83 -7.92 2.21
CA ASP A 28 -16.81 -7.30 3.05
C ASP A 28 -17.00 -5.76 3.17
N MET A 29 -17.82 -5.15 2.30
CA MET A 29 -18.00 -3.70 2.18
C MET A 29 -18.40 -3.00 3.48
N ALA A 30 -19.32 -3.59 4.26
CA ALA A 30 -19.75 -3.01 5.53
C ALA A 30 -18.57 -2.94 6.52
N CYS A 31 -17.77 -4.01 6.59
CA CYS A 31 -16.62 -4.06 7.47
C CYS A 31 -15.49 -3.13 6.99
N PHE A 32 -15.25 -3.06 5.68
CA PHE A 32 -14.30 -2.12 5.09
C PHE A 32 -14.64 -0.66 5.40
N ARG A 33 -15.93 -0.31 5.34
CA ARG A 33 -16.41 1.01 5.70
C ARG A 33 -16.06 1.36 7.14
N GLU A 34 -16.34 0.47 8.08
CA GLU A 34 -16.04 0.73 9.49
C GLU A 34 -14.53 0.89 9.76
N VAL A 35 -13.69 0.06 9.12
CA VAL A 35 -12.22 0.20 9.23
C VAL A 35 -11.78 1.56 8.69
N THR A 36 -12.32 1.97 7.53
CA THR A 36 -11.95 3.25 6.92
C THR A 36 -12.43 4.45 7.74
N GLU A 37 -13.64 4.38 8.29
CA GLU A 37 -14.18 5.44 9.15
C GLU A 37 -13.42 5.57 10.48
N ALA A 38 -12.96 4.46 11.06
CA ALA A 38 -12.07 4.47 12.22
C ALA A 38 -10.70 5.08 11.85
N GLU A 39 -10.13 4.65 10.74
CA GLU A 39 -8.83 5.14 10.28
C GLU A 39 -8.85 6.65 9.97
N ASN A 40 -9.92 7.17 9.37
CA ASN A 40 -10.05 8.61 9.11
C ASN A 40 -10.03 9.47 10.39
N LYS A 41 -10.38 8.90 11.53
CA LYS A 41 -10.34 9.57 12.83
C LYS A 41 -8.99 9.40 13.52
N GLU A 42 -8.41 8.21 13.41
CA GLU A 42 -7.19 7.82 14.13
C GLU A 42 -5.90 8.23 13.41
N GLN A 43 -5.91 8.30 12.07
CA GLN A 43 -4.74 8.54 11.21
C GLN A 43 -3.56 7.57 11.44
N SER A 44 -3.82 6.42 12.07
CA SER A 44 -2.79 5.47 12.48
C SER A 44 -2.02 4.84 11.30
N CYS A 45 -2.56 4.83 10.09
CA CYS A 45 -1.84 4.40 8.89
C CYS A 45 -0.85 5.46 8.40
N THR A 46 -1.11 6.74 8.62
CA THR A 46 -0.11 7.80 8.38
C THR A 46 1.06 7.63 9.34
N ASP A 47 0.77 7.46 10.64
CA ASP A 47 1.79 7.20 11.66
C ASP A 47 2.59 5.92 11.38
N TYR A 48 1.90 4.88 10.88
CA TYR A 48 2.53 3.62 10.47
C TYR A 48 3.53 3.83 9.33
N SER A 49 3.13 4.56 8.29
CA SER A 49 3.98 4.85 7.13
C SER A 49 5.21 5.67 7.52
N ASP A 50 5.05 6.68 8.39
CA ASP A 50 6.18 7.45 8.93
C ASP A 50 7.12 6.58 9.79
N SER A 51 6.59 5.63 10.57
CA SER A 51 7.39 4.67 11.32
C SER A 51 8.20 3.74 10.41
N VAL A 52 7.58 3.19 9.36
CA VAL A 52 8.26 2.36 8.35
C VAL A 52 9.40 3.15 7.71
N ARG A 53 9.14 4.41 7.30
CA ARG A 53 10.16 5.29 6.71
C ARG A 53 11.31 5.52 7.66
N THR A 54 11.02 5.86 8.92
CA THR A 54 12.03 6.10 9.96
C THR A 54 12.91 4.88 10.17
N HIS A 55 12.33 3.68 10.20
CA HIS A 55 13.10 2.44 10.38
C HIS A 55 13.97 2.07 9.17
N LEU A 56 13.55 2.45 7.96
CA LEU A 56 14.28 2.17 6.73
C LEU A 56 15.22 3.31 6.29
N GLN A 57 15.25 4.42 7.03
CA GLN A 57 15.91 5.66 6.62
C GLN A 57 17.37 5.45 6.19
N SER A 58 18.18 4.72 6.97
CA SER A 58 19.57 4.45 6.62
C SER A 58 19.74 3.66 5.31
N ARG A 59 18.80 2.77 4.98
CA ARG A 59 18.80 2.02 3.71
C ARG A 59 18.34 2.90 2.55
N ILE A 60 17.41 3.80 2.80
CA ILE A 60 16.93 4.77 1.82
C ILE A 60 18.06 5.76 1.47
N ASP A 61 18.81 6.25 2.46
CA ASP A 61 19.94 7.15 2.26
C ASP A 61 21.01 6.53 1.37
N LEU A 62 21.38 5.26 1.62
CA LEU A 62 22.34 4.53 0.78
C LEU A 62 21.88 4.33 -0.67
N LYS A 63 20.57 4.26 -0.90
CA LYS A 63 20.01 4.16 -2.26
C LYS A 63 20.00 5.52 -2.94
N LEU A 64 19.65 6.57 -2.19
CA LEU A 64 19.65 7.95 -2.66
C LEU A 64 21.03 8.44 -3.08
N GLU A 65 22.07 8.11 -2.32
CA GLU A 65 23.46 8.46 -2.68
C GLU A 65 23.89 7.92 -4.05
N LYS A 66 23.30 6.79 -4.48
CA LYS A 66 23.56 6.17 -5.77
C LYS A 66 22.74 6.77 -6.92
N MET A 67 21.69 7.54 -6.61
CA MET A 67 20.77 8.16 -7.56
C MET A 67 21.10 9.65 -7.76
N GLN A 68 22.28 9.95 -8.30
CA GLN A 68 22.80 11.34 -8.42
C GLN A 68 21.98 12.27 -9.33
N ASP A 69 21.07 11.77 -10.17
CA ASP A 69 20.40 12.55 -11.25
C ASP A 69 18.87 12.66 -11.17
N TYR A 70 18.21 12.08 -10.15
CA TYR A 70 16.73 12.05 -10.12
C TYR A 70 16.16 13.32 -9.45
N VAL A 71 16.12 14.42 -10.22
CA VAL A 71 15.55 15.71 -9.79
C VAL A 71 14.02 15.61 -9.65
N GLY A 72 13.56 15.45 -8.42
CA GLY A 72 12.14 15.56 -8.05
C GLY A 72 11.82 14.62 -6.90
N ARG A 73 11.25 15.17 -5.80
CA ARG A 73 10.80 14.46 -4.58
C ARG A 73 10.92 12.93 -4.69
N ASN A 74 12.00 12.41 -4.12
CA ASN A 74 12.54 11.08 -4.36
C ASN A 74 11.46 9.99 -4.52
N PRO A 75 11.38 9.33 -5.69
CA PRO A 75 10.34 8.34 -6.01
C PRO A 75 10.36 7.14 -5.06
N ILE A 76 11.48 6.84 -4.38
CA ILE A 76 11.54 5.84 -3.31
C ILE A 76 10.59 6.20 -2.17
N TYR A 77 10.61 7.44 -1.68
CA TYR A 77 9.73 7.85 -0.58
C TYR A 77 8.27 7.74 -0.99
N LYS A 78 7.93 8.28 -2.17
CA LYS A 78 6.56 8.22 -2.69
C LYS A 78 6.07 6.78 -2.84
N CYS A 79 6.91 5.90 -3.36
CA CYS A 79 6.55 4.49 -3.51
C CYS A 79 6.40 3.81 -2.15
N LEU A 80 7.38 4.00 -1.25
CA LEU A 80 7.37 3.39 0.07
C LEU A 80 6.14 3.80 0.88
N ASP A 81 5.76 5.08 0.84
CA ASP A 81 4.58 5.59 1.55
C ASP A 81 3.30 4.92 1.06
N VAL A 82 3.14 4.80 -0.26
CA VAL A 82 1.98 4.15 -0.87
C VAL A 82 1.92 2.67 -0.47
N LEU A 83 3.04 1.95 -0.52
CA LEU A 83 3.10 0.55 -0.13
C LEU A 83 2.85 0.38 1.38
N ALA A 84 3.37 1.28 2.21
CA ALA A 84 3.15 1.28 3.66
C ALA A 84 1.68 1.51 4.02
N ASP A 85 1.03 2.48 3.38
CA ASP A 85 -0.40 2.76 3.53
C ASP A 85 -1.23 1.54 3.11
N MET A 86 -0.98 0.99 1.91
CA MET A 86 -1.66 -0.21 1.41
C MET A 86 -1.56 -1.36 2.42
N ASN A 87 -0.36 -1.63 2.95
CA ASN A 87 -0.16 -2.69 3.91
C ASN A 87 -0.88 -2.43 5.23
N CYS A 88 -0.92 -1.18 5.69
CA CYS A 88 -1.65 -0.81 6.89
C CYS A 88 -3.14 -1.12 6.75
N TYR A 89 -3.78 -0.67 5.66
CA TYR A 89 -5.19 -0.96 5.41
C TYR A 89 -5.46 -2.46 5.28
N VAL A 90 -4.65 -3.18 4.50
CA VAL A 90 -4.78 -4.65 4.34
C VAL A 90 -4.63 -5.35 5.70
N SER A 91 -3.70 -4.92 6.54
CA SER A 91 -3.52 -5.47 7.89
C SER A 91 -4.75 -5.18 8.77
N LYS A 92 -5.28 -3.95 8.75
CA LYS A 92 -6.48 -3.59 9.51
C LYS A 92 -7.71 -4.37 9.06
N TYR A 93 -7.88 -4.56 7.75
CA TYR A 93 -8.94 -5.41 7.20
C TYR A 93 -8.77 -6.87 7.62
N ASN A 94 -7.55 -7.40 7.61
CA ASN A 94 -7.28 -8.75 8.09
C ASN A 94 -7.65 -8.89 9.58
N ASP A 95 -7.22 -7.94 10.40
CA ASP A 95 -7.39 -7.99 11.86
C ASP A 95 -8.86 -7.85 12.27
N LYS A 96 -9.62 -6.98 11.61
CA LYS A 96 -11.03 -6.71 11.95
C LYS A 96 -12.02 -7.58 11.20
N CYS A 97 -11.78 -7.83 9.91
CA CYS A 97 -12.73 -8.46 8.99
C CYS A 97 -12.31 -9.89 8.59
N GLY A 98 -11.12 -10.34 9.00
CA GLY A 98 -10.60 -11.68 8.74
C GLY A 98 -9.86 -11.82 7.40
N SER A 99 -9.25 -13.00 7.19
CA SER A 99 -8.39 -13.25 6.02
C SER A 99 -9.10 -13.12 4.67
N ARG A 100 -10.40 -13.40 4.59
CA ARG A 100 -11.15 -13.21 3.34
C ARG A 100 -11.14 -11.74 2.91
N ALA A 101 -11.37 -10.84 3.85
CA ALA A 101 -11.40 -9.41 3.62
C ALA A 101 -10.01 -8.86 3.24
N LYS A 102 -8.95 -9.43 3.81
CA LYS A 102 -7.56 -9.18 3.38
C LYS A 102 -7.36 -9.54 1.89
N ASP A 103 -7.78 -10.73 1.48
CA ASP A 103 -7.65 -11.19 0.09
C ASP A 103 -8.48 -10.31 -0.87
N THR A 104 -9.72 -9.97 -0.49
CA THR A 104 -10.58 -9.05 -1.24
C THR A 104 -9.92 -7.67 -1.41
N ALA A 105 -9.29 -7.14 -0.35
CA ALA A 105 -8.62 -5.85 -0.40
C ALA A 105 -7.40 -5.87 -1.33
N LEU A 106 -6.59 -6.93 -1.30
CA LEU A 106 -5.46 -7.10 -2.21
C LEU A 106 -5.91 -7.14 -3.67
N GLU A 107 -6.97 -7.90 -3.98
CA GLU A 107 -7.53 -7.98 -5.34
C GLU A 107 -8.03 -6.62 -5.85
N ILE A 108 -8.60 -5.79 -4.97
CA ILE A 108 -9.04 -4.42 -5.32
C ILE A 108 -7.85 -3.51 -5.58
N ILE A 109 -6.81 -3.59 -4.74
CA ILE A 109 -5.60 -2.80 -4.90
C ILE A 109 -4.93 -3.16 -6.24
N GLU A 110 -4.75 -4.45 -6.52
CA GLU A 110 -4.16 -4.95 -7.76
C GLU A 110 -4.93 -4.46 -9.01
N LYS A 111 -6.27 -4.49 -8.97
CA LYS A 111 -7.11 -4.09 -10.12
C LYS A 111 -7.33 -2.59 -10.24
N GLY A 112 -7.25 -1.85 -9.14
CA GLY A 112 -7.62 -0.44 -9.05
C GLY A 112 -6.43 0.52 -9.08
N ALA A 113 -5.35 0.14 -8.40
CA ALA A 113 -4.15 0.94 -8.28
C ALA A 113 -3.19 0.63 -9.44
N SER A 114 -2.87 1.65 -10.24
CA SER A 114 -1.72 1.57 -11.14
C SER A 114 -0.55 2.11 -10.35
N LEU A 115 0.38 1.21 -10.01
CA LEU A 115 1.57 1.58 -9.25
C LEU A 115 2.61 2.28 -10.13
N ASP A 116 2.55 2.22 -11.45
CA ASP A 116 3.55 2.82 -12.36
C ASP A 116 3.89 4.29 -12.09
N VAL A 117 2.90 5.08 -11.70
CA VAL A 117 3.07 6.52 -11.43
C VAL A 117 3.68 6.80 -10.04
N GLN A 118 3.62 5.82 -9.14
CA GLN A 118 3.97 5.95 -7.72
C GLN A 118 5.22 5.15 -7.35
N CYS A 119 5.36 3.99 -8.00
CA CYS A 119 6.44 3.02 -7.97
C CYS A 119 6.87 2.70 -9.41
N PRO A 120 7.58 3.63 -10.09
CA PRO A 120 8.09 3.39 -11.43
C PRO A 120 8.96 2.13 -11.50
N GLU A 121 8.95 1.46 -12.64
CA GLU A 121 9.72 0.23 -12.88
C GLU A 121 11.21 0.38 -12.49
N ALA A 122 11.79 1.54 -12.80
CA ALA A 122 13.18 1.88 -12.52
C ALA A 122 13.59 1.75 -11.04
N ILE A 123 12.63 1.81 -10.10
CA ILE A 123 12.90 1.68 -8.66
C ILE A 123 12.30 0.40 -8.05
N ARG A 124 11.62 -0.46 -8.82
CA ARG A 124 10.93 -1.64 -8.25
C ARG A 124 11.88 -2.62 -7.56
N ILE A 125 13.09 -2.82 -8.10
CA ILE A 125 14.12 -3.67 -7.48
C ILE A 125 14.54 -3.10 -6.12
N ASP A 126 14.83 -1.80 -6.08
CA ASP A 126 15.17 -1.10 -4.83
C ASP A 126 14.04 -1.19 -3.79
N MET A 127 12.80 -1.09 -4.25
CA MET A 127 11.62 -1.20 -3.42
C MET A 127 11.40 -2.61 -2.89
N MET A 128 11.68 -3.66 -3.66
CA MET A 128 11.65 -5.03 -3.16
C MET A 128 12.63 -5.23 -2.02
N GLU A 129 13.87 -4.73 -2.14
CA GLU A 129 14.86 -4.84 -1.07
C GLU A 129 14.42 -4.10 0.20
N LEU A 130 13.79 -2.92 0.06
CA LEU A 130 13.23 -2.17 1.18
C LEU A 130 12.05 -2.89 1.83
N VAL A 131 11.18 -3.53 1.03
CA VAL A 131 10.03 -4.29 1.54
C VAL A 131 10.47 -5.60 2.20
N ASP A 132 11.49 -6.26 1.70
CA ASP A 132 12.07 -7.44 2.35
C ASP A 132 12.76 -7.05 3.67
N ALA A 133 13.44 -5.89 3.70
CA ALA A 133 13.97 -5.33 4.93
C ALA A 133 12.86 -5.04 5.95
N TRP A 134 11.78 -4.38 5.51
CA TRP A 134 10.61 -4.10 6.33
C TRP A 134 9.96 -5.37 6.86
N LYS A 135 9.81 -6.40 6.03
CA LYS A 135 9.25 -7.69 6.45
C LYS A 135 10.09 -8.34 7.56
N SER A 136 11.41 -8.19 7.52
CA SER A 136 12.30 -8.75 8.55
C SER A 136 12.16 -8.06 9.92
N ILE A 137 11.70 -6.82 9.96
CA ILE A 137 11.54 -6.02 11.19
C ILE A 137 10.08 -5.92 11.65
N SER A 138 9.12 -6.15 10.75
CA SER A 138 7.71 -6.02 11.06
C SER A 138 7.20 -7.23 11.83
N LYS A 139 6.63 -6.98 13.02
CA LYS A 139 5.85 -7.98 13.77
C LYS A 139 4.48 -8.26 13.13
N LYS A 140 3.99 -7.34 12.30
CA LYS A 140 2.76 -7.49 11.52
C LYS A 140 3.10 -8.02 10.13
N GLY A 141 2.19 -8.80 9.54
CA GLY A 141 2.39 -9.29 8.18
C GLY A 141 2.62 -8.15 7.18
N VAL A 142 3.53 -8.37 6.22
CA VAL A 142 3.70 -7.52 5.05
C VAL A 142 3.08 -8.25 3.86
N PHE A 143 1.90 -7.81 3.44
CA PHE A 143 1.04 -8.46 2.45
C PHE A 143 1.16 -7.87 1.04
N ILE A 144 1.83 -6.72 0.91
CA ILE A 144 1.87 -5.95 -0.35
C ILE A 144 3.04 -6.31 -1.27
N ARG A 145 3.86 -7.30 -0.89
CA ARG A 145 5.07 -7.67 -1.67
C ARG A 145 4.74 -8.09 -3.09
N GLU A 146 3.65 -8.84 -3.27
CA GLU A 146 3.22 -9.37 -4.56
C GLU A 146 2.74 -8.25 -5.51
N LEU A 147 2.27 -7.12 -4.96
CA LEU A 147 1.82 -5.96 -5.73
C LEU A 147 2.97 -5.21 -6.41
N ILE A 148 4.21 -5.36 -5.95
CA ILE A 148 5.38 -4.71 -6.56
C ILE A 148 5.74 -5.38 -7.90
N LEU A 149 5.34 -6.65 -8.05
CA LEU A 149 5.68 -7.51 -9.19
C LEU A 149 4.53 -7.68 -10.17
N SER A 150 3.31 -7.23 -9.86
CA SER A 150 2.10 -7.55 -10.62
C SER A 150 1.97 -6.85 -11.98
N ASP A 151 3.02 -6.20 -12.47
CA ASP A 151 3.09 -5.51 -13.77
C ASP A 151 4.31 -5.99 -14.59
N ILE A 152 4.62 -7.30 -14.58
CA ILE A 152 5.56 -7.96 -15.51
C ILE A 152 4.79 -8.95 -16.38
#